data_AF-A0A968X456-F1
#
_entry.id   AF-A0A968X456-F1
#
_cell.length_a   1.000
_cell.length_b   1.000
_cell.length_c   1.000
_cell.angle_alpha   90.00
_cell.angle_beta   90.00
_cell.angle_gamma   90.00
#
_symmetry.space_group_name_H-M   'P 1'
#
loop_
_entity.id
_entity.type
_entity.pdbx_description
1 polymer ?
#
loop_
_entity_poly.entity_id
_entity_poly.type
_entity_poly.pdbx_seq_one_letter_code
_entity_poly.pdbx_strand_id
1 'polypeptide(L)'
;MREWGDLNHKRAEAFMAMLAERPSNVVASDEKSFSLIKRCRYVVSGESSIISEAIHLGSVTFFLDTYAEQPHYVYREYAGLTYTQGHEIADAIRKIERGEFRYPVARYADLAD
;
A
#
# COMPACT_ATOMS: atom_id res chain seq x y z
N MET A 1 -11.41 -25.05 14.13
CA MET A 1 -12.08 -23.73 14.09
C MET A 1 -11.69 -22.81 15.26
N ARG A 2 -11.38 -23.31 16.47
CA ARG A 2 -10.85 -22.48 17.60
C ARG A 2 -9.44 -21.93 17.36
N GLU A 3 -8.52 -22.72 16.82
CA GLU A 3 -7.11 -22.31 16.60
C GLU A 3 -6.95 -21.12 15.64
N TRP A 4 -7.86 -20.95 14.67
CA TRP A 4 -7.84 -19.83 13.73
C TRP A 4 -8.26 -18.51 14.38
N GLY A 5 -9.18 -18.54 15.35
CA GLY A 5 -9.60 -17.37 16.12
C GLY A 5 -8.48 -16.85 17.03
N ASP A 6 -7.78 -17.76 17.70
CA ASP A 6 -6.67 -17.43 18.60
C ASP A 6 -5.45 -16.86 17.85
N LEU A 7 -5.16 -17.37 16.65
CA LEU A 7 -4.07 -16.87 15.81
C LEU A 7 -4.35 -15.43 15.33
N ASN A 8 -5.59 -15.14 14.93
CA ASN A 8 -6.00 -13.81 14.49
C ASN A 8 -6.01 -12.81 15.66
N HIS A 9 -6.41 -13.24 16.85
CA HIS A 9 -6.37 -12.40 18.05
C HIS A 9 -4.94 -11.98 18.41
N LYS A 10 -3.99 -12.94 18.45
CA LYS A 10 -2.57 -12.65 18.72
C LYS A 10 -1.94 -11.70 17.69
N ARG A 11 -2.30 -11.86 16.41
CA ARG A 11 -1.84 -10.96 15.33
C ARG A 11 -2.39 -9.54 15.51
N ALA A 12 -3.66 -9.41 15.88
CA ALA A 12 -4.27 -8.12 16.16
C ALA A 12 -3.60 -7.43 17.36
N GLU A 13 -3.32 -8.16 18.45
CA GLU A 13 -2.61 -7.62 19.61
C GLU A 13 -1.19 -7.13 19.25
N ALA A 14 -0.43 -7.96 18.52
CA ALA A 14 0.90 -7.57 18.06
C ALA A 14 0.88 -6.33 17.15
N PHE A 15 -0.11 -6.24 16.26
CA PHE A 15 -0.30 -5.07 15.41
C PHE A 15 -0.63 -3.81 16.23
N MET A 16 -1.50 -3.92 17.24
CA MET A 16 -1.84 -2.81 18.12
C MET A 16 -0.65 -2.35 18.98
N ALA A 17 0.18 -3.29 19.44
CA ALA A 17 1.42 -2.98 20.14
C ALA A 17 2.40 -2.20 19.23
N MET A 18 2.57 -2.64 17.99
CA MET A 18 3.39 -1.92 17.00
C MET A 18 2.84 -0.51 16.72
N LEU A 19 1.51 -0.35 16.64
CA LEU A 19 0.89 0.95 16.49
C LEU A 19 1.07 1.88 17.69
N ALA A 20 1.33 1.34 18.89
CA ALA A 20 1.64 2.15 20.07
C ALA A 20 3.03 2.81 19.97
N GLU A 21 3.97 2.19 19.27
CA GLU A 21 5.34 2.68 19.04
C GLU A 21 5.49 3.44 17.71
N ARG A 22 4.38 3.75 17.04
CA ARG A 22 4.41 4.40 15.73
C ARG A 22 5.06 5.80 15.82
N PRO A 23 5.75 6.24 14.74
CA PRO A 23 6.24 7.62 14.65
C PRO A 23 5.12 8.66 14.84
N SER A 24 5.45 9.84 15.37
CA SER A 24 4.46 10.90 15.68
C SER A 24 3.68 11.41 14.46
N ASN A 25 4.21 11.21 13.26
CA ASN A 25 3.57 11.54 11.99
C ASN A 25 2.69 10.40 11.42
N VAL A 26 2.50 9.31 12.17
CA VAL A 26 1.58 8.23 11.81
C VAL A 26 0.31 8.32 12.67
N VAL A 27 -0.83 8.41 12.00
CA VAL A 27 -2.14 8.53 12.63
C VAL A 27 -2.98 7.31 12.25
N ALA A 28 -3.52 6.61 13.23
CA ALA A 28 -4.55 5.61 13.00
C ALA A 28 -5.89 6.33 12.79
N SER A 29 -6.64 5.96 11.75
CA SER A 29 -7.93 6.54 11.43
C SER A 29 -8.97 5.43 11.29
N ASP A 30 -10.18 5.70 11.76
CA ASP A 30 -11.40 4.89 11.59
C ASP A 30 -12.25 5.36 10.41
N GLU A 31 -11.79 6.37 9.67
CA GLU A 31 -12.48 6.87 8.49
C GLU A 31 -12.55 5.82 7.38
N LYS A 32 -13.60 5.90 6.56
CA LYS A 32 -13.77 5.03 5.40
C LYS A 32 -12.58 5.20 4.45
N SER A 33 -12.01 4.08 4.00
CA SER A 33 -10.84 4.03 3.10
C SER A 33 -10.98 4.94 1.87
N PHE A 34 -12.12 4.91 1.19
CA PHE A 34 -12.41 5.77 0.04
C PHE A 34 -12.30 7.27 0.33
N SER A 35 -12.71 7.70 1.53
CA SER A 35 -12.58 9.11 1.94
C SER A 35 -11.13 9.48 2.21
N LEU A 36 -10.34 8.56 2.76
CA LEU A 36 -8.90 8.74 2.96
C LEU A 36 -8.19 8.84 1.60
N ILE A 37 -8.41 7.89 0.70
CA ILE A 37 -7.78 7.84 -0.63
C ILE A 37 -7.96 9.16 -1.38
N LYS A 38 -9.18 9.72 -1.41
CA LYS A 38 -9.47 10.98 -2.11
C LYS A 38 -8.71 12.20 -1.58
N ARG A 39 -8.18 12.14 -0.35
CA ARG A 39 -7.37 13.21 0.26
C ARG A 39 -5.87 12.94 0.15
N CYS A 40 -5.47 11.73 -0.20
CA CYS A 40 -4.09 11.31 -0.28
C CYS A 40 -3.53 11.56 -1.68
N ARG A 41 -2.34 12.17 -1.75
CA ARG A 41 -1.58 12.27 -3.01
C ARG A 41 -0.91 10.94 -3.38
N TYR A 42 -0.47 10.21 -2.35
CA TYR A 42 0.22 8.93 -2.46
C TYR A 42 -0.49 7.88 -1.60
N VAL A 43 -0.65 6.68 -2.11
CA VAL A 43 -1.20 5.52 -1.40
C VAL A 43 -0.16 4.42 -1.40
N VAL A 44 0.10 3.83 -0.23
CA VAL A 44 0.96 2.66 -0.08
C VAL A 44 0.13 1.56 0.56
N SER A 45 0.16 0.36 -0.02
CA SER A 45 -0.52 -0.78 0.55
C SER A 45 0.28 -2.07 0.34
N GLY A 46 0.04 -3.06 1.20
CA GLY A 46 0.42 -4.44 0.93
C GLY A 46 -0.61 -5.10 0.01
N GLU A 47 -0.85 -6.40 0.18
CA GLU A 47 -1.88 -7.10 -0.58
C GLU A 47 -3.28 -6.57 -0.21
N SER A 48 -3.91 -5.83 -1.12
CA SER A 48 -5.23 -5.25 -0.92
C SER A 48 -5.88 -4.78 -2.23
N SER A 49 -7.23 -4.75 -2.27
CA SER A 49 -7.99 -4.07 -3.32
C SER A 49 -7.80 -2.54 -3.31
N ILE A 50 -7.29 -1.99 -2.19
CA ILE A 50 -6.97 -0.57 -2.08
C ILE A 50 -6.02 -0.10 -3.18
N ILE A 51 -5.15 -0.98 -3.70
CA ILE A 51 -4.25 -0.64 -4.81
C ILE A 51 -5.05 -0.28 -6.07
N SER A 52 -5.95 -1.15 -6.52
CA SER A 52 -6.75 -0.90 -7.72
C SER A 52 -7.74 0.26 -7.50
N GLU A 53 -8.39 0.32 -6.34
CA GLU A 53 -9.29 1.41 -5.96
C GLU A 53 -8.59 2.78 -5.98
N ALA A 54 -7.37 2.87 -5.44
CA ALA A 54 -6.60 4.11 -5.42
C ALA A 54 -6.16 4.55 -6.82
N ILE A 55 -5.73 3.61 -7.67
CA ILE A 55 -5.42 3.89 -9.08
C ILE A 55 -6.65 4.42 -9.80
N HIS A 56 -7.81 3.77 -9.61
CA HIS A 56 -9.07 4.17 -10.22
C HIS A 56 -9.51 5.60 -9.81
N LEU A 57 -9.23 5.98 -8.57
CA LEU A 57 -9.49 7.31 -8.03
C LEU A 57 -8.42 8.35 -8.40
N GLY A 58 -7.43 7.97 -9.21
CA GLY A 58 -6.38 8.87 -9.72
C GLY A 58 -5.22 9.12 -8.74
N SER A 59 -5.08 8.29 -7.70
CA SER A 59 -3.98 8.41 -6.74
C SER A 59 -2.70 7.75 -7.26
N VAL A 60 -1.55 8.36 -6.95
CA VAL A 60 -0.25 7.71 -7.14
C VAL A 60 -0.13 6.59 -6.11
N THR A 61 0.03 5.36 -6.55
CA THR A 61 -0.11 4.18 -5.69
C THR A 61 1.14 3.32 -5.73
N PHE A 62 1.48 2.68 -4.62
CA PHE A 62 2.62 1.80 -4.50
C PHE A 62 2.22 0.52 -3.76
N PHE A 63 2.58 -0.62 -4.33
CA PHE A 63 2.50 -1.92 -3.68
C PHE A 63 3.83 -2.22 -2.98
N LEU A 64 3.78 -2.34 -1.65
CA LEU A 64 4.91 -2.80 -0.85
C LEU A 64 4.80 -4.33 -0.71
N ASP A 65 5.58 -5.04 -1.52
CA ASP A 65 5.62 -6.50 -1.56
C ASP A 65 6.48 -7.04 -0.41
N THR A 66 5.81 -7.37 0.69
CA THR A 66 6.42 -8.05 1.84
C THR A 66 6.29 -9.57 1.77
N TYR A 67 5.80 -10.12 0.64
CA TYR A 67 5.41 -11.52 0.52
C TYR A 67 6.41 -12.32 -0.36
N ALA A 68 7.69 -12.25 -0.01
CA ALA A 68 8.77 -12.86 -0.78
C ALA A 68 8.57 -14.37 -1.06
N GLU A 69 7.89 -15.09 -0.15
CA GLU A 69 7.68 -16.54 -0.26
C GLU A 69 6.54 -16.94 -1.21
N GLN A 70 5.63 -16.03 -1.53
CA GLN A 70 4.56 -16.34 -2.48
C GLN A 70 5.11 -16.12 -3.89
N PRO A 71 5.04 -17.09 -4.80
CA PRO A 71 5.66 -16.98 -6.12
C PRO A 71 4.92 -16.03 -7.07
N HIS A 72 3.61 -15.86 -6.88
CA HIS A 72 2.74 -15.13 -7.79
C HIS A 72 1.95 -14.06 -7.05
N TYR A 73 2.03 -12.83 -7.53
CA TYR A 73 1.19 -11.72 -7.10
C TYR A 73 0.86 -10.84 -8.30
N VAL A 74 -0.42 -10.49 -8.43
CA VAL A 74 -0.94 -9.72 -9.58
C VAL A 74 -0.17 -8.42 -9.81
N TYR A 75 0.26 -7.74 -8.75
CA TYR A 75 0.94 -6.44 -8.87
C TYR A 75 2.40 -6.55 -9.33
N ARG A 76 3.07 -7.70 -9.21
CA ARG A 76 4.51 -7.85 -9.53
C ARG A 76 4.86 -7.61 -10.99
N GLU A 77 3.88 -7.79 -11.87
CA GLU A 77 4.04 -7.57 -13.31
C GLU A 77 4.07 -6.07 -13.68
N TYR A 78 3.71 -5.19 -12.74
CA TYR A 78 3.59 -3.76 -12.95
C TYR A 78 4.82 -3.01 -12.44
N ALA A 79 5.81 -2.83 -13.33
CA ALA A 79 7.01 -2.08 -13.04
C ALA A 79 6.69 -0.62 -12.62
N GLY A 80 7.27 -0.18 -11.49
CA GLY A 80 7.04 1.15 -10.92
C GLY A 80 5.82 1.26 -10.01
N LEU A 81 4.98 0.21 -9.92
CA LEU A 81 3.95 0.03 -8.89
C LEU A 81 4.52 -0.75 -7.71
N THR A 82 5.31 -1.80 -7.99
CA THR A 82 5.78 -2.77 -7.00
C THR A 82 7.18 -2.47 -6.48
N TYR A 83 7.32 -2.48 -5.16
CA TYR A 83 8.57 -2.27 -4.42
C TYR A 83 8.68 -3.28 -3.29
N THR A 84 9.90 -3.62 -2.89
CA THR A 84 10.13 -4.60 -1.80
C THR A 84 10.53 -3.92 -0.50
N GLN A 85 10.95 -2.64 -0.57
CA GLN A 85 11.41 -1.89 0.58
C GLN A 85 10.80 -0.49 0.62
N GLY A 86 10.50 -0.02 1.83
CA GLY A 86 9.88 1.30 2.02
C GLY A 86 10.75 2.48 1.58
N HIS A 87 12.08 2.36 1.64
CA HIS A 87 12.99 3.43 1.20
C HIS A 87 12.95 3.63 -0.33
N GLU A 88 12.72 2.58 -1.10
CA GLU A 88 12.59 2.66 -2.56
C GLU A 88 11.34 3.47 -2.95
N ILE A 89 10.24 3.28 -2.22
CA ILE A 89 9.01 4.07 -2.38
C ILE A 89 9.28 5.53 -2.04
N ALA A 90 9.98 5.81 -0.93
CA ALA A 90 10.32 7.19 -0.56
C ALA A 90 11.17 7.87 -1.63
N ASP A 91 12.11 7.16 -2.25
CA ASP A 91 12.92 7.68 -3.36
C ASP A 91 12.09 7.90 -4.63
N ALA A 92 11.16 7.01 -4.94
CA ALA A 92 10.22 7.18 -6.05
C ALA A 92 9.35 8.44 -5.85
N ILE A 93 8.80 8.65 -4.65
CA ILE A 93 8.03 9.85 -4.30
C ILE A 93 8.88 11.11 -4.53
N ARG A 94 10.12 11.15 -4.02
CA ARG A 94 11.01 12.30 -4.21
C ARG A 94 11.29 12.58 -5.69
N LYS A 95 11.50 11.55 -6.50
CA LYS A 95 11.68 11.69 -7.95
C LYS A 95 10.44 12.27 -8.63
N ILE A 96 9.23 11.86 -8.21
CA ILE A 96 7.96 12.44 -8.70
C ILE A 96 7.86 13.91 -8.31
N GLU A 97 8.17 14.25 -7.06
CA GLU A 97 8.10 15.62 -6.56
C GLU A 97 9.10 16.56 -7.23
N ARG A 98 10.27 16.05 -7.64
CA ARG A 98 11.25 16.79 -8.43
C ARG A 98 10.95 16.81 -9.94
N GLY A 99 9.94 16.08 -10.41
CA GLY A 99 9.60 15.98 -11.83
C GLY A 99 10.53 15.07 -12.65
N GLU A 100 11.38 14.28 -11.99
CA GLU A 100 12.33 13.34 -12.62
C GLU A 100 11.66 12.03 -13.04
N PHE A 101 10.52 11.71 -12.45
CA PHE A 101 9.74 10.52 -12.77
C PHE A 101 8.26 10.87 -12.91
N ARG A 102 7.63 10.37 -13.97
CA ARG A 102 6.19 10.51 -14.19
C ARG A 102 5.51 9.17 -13.91
N TYR A 103 4.62 9.17 -12.93
CA TYR A 103 3.86 7.98 -12.55
C TYR A 103 3.01 7.49 -13.74
N PRO A 104 3.15 6.22 -14.17
CA PRO A 104 2.61 5.77 -15.45
C PRO A 104 1.16 5.28 -15.30
N VAL A 105 0.24 6.15 -14.89
CA VAL A 105 -1.18 5.82 -14.63
C VAL A 105 -1.81 4.99 -15.76
N ALA A 106 -1.54 5.35 -17.02
CA ALA A 106 -2.09 4.66 -18.19
C ALA A 106 -1.66 3.18 -18.31
N ARG A 107 -0.50 2.79 -17.75
CA ARG A 107 -0.04 1.39 -17.74
C ARG A 107 -0.76 0.54 -16.70
N TYR A 108 -1.55 1.16 -15.83
CA TYR A 108 -2.28 0.50 -14.76
C TYR A 108 -3.79 0.50 -15.02
N ALA A 109 -4.24 0.95 -16.20
CA ALA A 109 -5.66 0.97 -16.55
C ALA A 109 -6.27 -0.44 -16.45
N ASP A 110 -5.54 -1.46 -16.91
CA ASP A 110 -5.99 -2.86 -16.89
C ASP A 110 -6.11 -3.46 -15.48
N LEU A 111 -5.57 -2.82 -14.44
CA LEU A 111 -5.78 -3.22 -13.03
C LEU A 111 -7.13 -2.76 -12.48
N ALA A 112 -7.76 -1.85 -13.20
CA ALA A 112 -8.99 -1.18 -12.82
C ALA A 112 -10.21 -1.71 -13.59
N ASP A 113 -10.03 -2.29 -14.78
CA ASP A 113 -11.13 -2.78 -15.64
C ASP A 113 -11.70 -4.16 -15.27
#